data_AF-A0A225NI53-F1
#
_entry.id   AF-A0A225NI53-F1
#
_cell.length_a   1.000
_cell.length_b   1.000
_cell.length_c   1.000
_cell.angle_alpha   90.00
_cell.angle_beta   90.00
_cell.angle_gamma   90.00
#
_symmetry.space_group_name_H-M   'P 1'
#
loop_
_entity.id
_entity.type
_entity.pdbx_description
1 polymer ?
#
loop_
_entity_poly.entity_id
_entity_poly.type
_entity_poly.pdbx_seq_one_letter_code
_entity_poly.pdbx_strand_id
1 'polypeptide(L)' 'MSKPVNLNRVRKDKARADAKARADQNAVKFGRTRAEKDRAKAEAERASRRLDGHKSDE' A
#
# COMPACT_ATOMS: atom_id res chain seq x y z
N MET A 1 22.38 29.09 20.68
CA MET A 1 23.50 28.79 19.75
C MET A 1 23.13 27.58 18.88
N SER A 2 22.74 27.82 17.63
CA SER A 2 22.40 26.74 16.69
C SER A 2 23.69 26.10 16.18
N LYS A 3 23.83 24.78 16.32
CA LYS A 3 24.99 24.04 15.82
C LYS A 3 24.90 23.97 14.28
N PRO A 4 26.02 24.10 13.55
CA PRO A 4 26.00 24.01 12.09
C PRO A 4 25.49 22.61 11.67
N VAL A 5 24.37 22.58 10.95
CA VAL A 5 23.74 21.36 10.45
C VAL A 5 24.33 21.00 9.08
N ASN A 6 24.85 19.79 8.96
CA ASN A 6 25.35 19.29 7.69
C ASN A 6 24.17 18.96 6.74
N LEU A 7 23.92 19.85 5.79
CA LEU A 7 22.86 19.74 4.80
C LEU A 7 22.98 18.49 3.91
N ASN A 8 24.19 17.99 3.68
CA ASN A 8 24.39 16.77 2.89
C ASN A 8 23.88 15.53 3.63
N ARG A 9 24.03 15.48 4.96
CA ARG A 9 23.46 14.40 5.78
C ARG A 9 21.93 14.44 5.72
N VAL A 10 21.34 15.62 5.92
CA VAL A 10 19.88 15.82 5.85
C VAL A 10 19.31 15.42 4.49
N ARG A 11 19.96 15.80 3.38
CA ARG A 11 19.54 15.41 2.03
C ARG A 11 19.60 13.89 1.83
N LYS A 12 20.68 13.23 2.29
CA LYS A 12 20.81 11.77 2.21
C LYS A 12 19.75 11.06 3.06
N ASP A 13 19.47 11.57 4.25
CA ASP A 13 18.46 11.00 5.14
C ASP A 13 17.06 11.11 4.52
N LYS A 14 16.73 12.27 3.93
CA LYS A 14 15.49 12.46 3.16
C LYS A 14 15.39 11.52 1.97
N ALA A 15 16.45 11.40 1.16
CA ALA A 15 16.46 10.50 0.01
C ALA A 15 16.27 9.03 0.41
N ARG A 16 16.88 8.59 1.52
CA ARG A 16 16.66 7.23 2.05
C ARG A 16 15.24 7.02 2.57
N ALA A 17 14.64 8.02 3.23
CA ALA A 17 13.26 7.96 3.68
C ALA A 17 12.28 7.84 2.49
N ASP A 18 12.47 8.65 1.45
CA ASP A 18 11.65 8.62 0.24
C ASP A 18 11.77 7.28 -0.49
N ALA A 19 12.98 6.72 -0.56
CA ALA A 19 13.22 5.41 -1.15
C ALA A 19 12.52 4.29 -0.38
N LYS A 20 12.55 4.33 0.97
CA LYS A 20 11.85 3.37 1.83
C LYS A 20 10.34 3.46 1.64
N ALA A 21 9.76 4.66 1.66
CA ALA A 21 8.33 4.86 1.44
C ALA A 21 7.87 4.31 0.08
N ARG A 22 8.68 4.50 -0.99
CA ARG A 22 8.40 3.93 -2.30
C ARG A 22 8.50 2.40 -2.31
N ALA A 23 9.49 1.84 -1.61
CA ALA A 23 9.64 0.39 -1.48
C ALA A 23 8.45 -0.23 -0.76
N ASP A 24 7.97 0.37 0.32
CA ASP A 24 6.80 -0.09 1.07
C ASP A 24 5.53 -0.02 0.19
N GLN A 25 5.35 1.08 -0.55
CA GLN A 25 4.25 1.21 -1.52
C GLN A 25 4.33 0.13 -2.61
N ASN A 26 5.52 -0.17 -3.11
CA ASN A 26 5.72 -1.20 -4.12
C ASN A 26 5.55 -2.61 -3.55
N ALA A 27 5.93 -2.85 -2.29
CA ALA A 27 5.67 -4.12 -1.61
C ALA A 27 4.16 -4.36 -1.45
N VAL A 28 3.38 -3.32 -1.14
CA VAL A 28 1.91 -3.44 -1.08
C VAL A 28 1.31 -3.63 -2.48
N LYS A 29 1.78 -2.89 -3.49
CA LYS A 29 1.23 -2.91 -4.86
C LYS A 29 1.63 -4.17 -5.63
N PHE A 30 2.88 -4.59 -5.51
CA PHE A 30 3.51 -5.63 -6.33
C PHE A 30 3.94 -6.87 -5.51
N GLY A 31 4.05 -6.77 -4.18
CA GLY A 31 4.43 -7.88 -3.31
C GLY A 31 3.30 -8.83 -2.95
N ARG A 32 2.04 -8.50 -3.29
CA ARG A 32 0.96 -9.49 -3.22
C ARG A 32 1.20 -10.58 -4.25
N THR A 33 1.37 -11.80 -3.77
CA THR A 33 1.48 -12.99 -4.59
C THR A 33 0.18 -13.22 -5.37
N ARG A 34 0.25 -13.98 -6.47
CA ARG A 34 -0.95 -14.31 -7.28
C ARG A 34 -2.03 -14.96 -6.41
N ALA A 35 -1.65 -15.87 -5.51
CA ALA A 35 -2.56 -16.52 -4.57
C ALA A 35 -3.27 -15.54 -3.62
N GLU A 36 -2.59 -14.52 -3.11
CA GLU A 36 -3.19 -13.50 -2.24
C GLU A 36 -4.15 -12.58 -3.01
N LYS A 37 -3.79 -12.22 -4.25
CA LYS A 37 -4.68 -11.46 -5.15
C LYS A 37 -5.95 -12.25 -5.49
N ASP A 38 -5.80 -13.54 -5.81
CA ASP A 38 -6.91 -14.41 -6.14
C ASP A 38 -7.83 -14.64 -4.93
N ARG A 39 -7.26 -14.82 -3.73
CA ARG A 39 -8.02 -14.89 -2.48
C ARG A 39 -8.80 -13.61 -2.20
N ALA A 40 -8.16 -12.45 -2.31
CA ALA A 40 -8.81 -11.16 -2.11
C ALA A 40 -9.94 -10.92 -3.13
N LYS A 41 -9.73 -11.32 -4.39
CA LYS A 41 -10.76 -11.27 -5.43
C LYS A 41 -11.94 -12.19 -5.11
N ALA A 42 -11.68 -13.43 -4.71
CA ALA A 42 -12.73 -14.37 -4.32
C ALA A 42 -13.51 -13.91 -3.07
N GLU A 43 -12.85 -13.25 -2.12
CA GLU A 43 -13.50 -12.61 -0.97
C GLU A 43 -14.38 -11.43 -1.41
N ALA A 44 -13.88 -10.56 -2.29
CA ALA A 44 -14.66 -9.44 -2.84
C ALA A 44 -15.87 -9.90 -3.66
N GLU A 45 -15.72 -10.93 -4.50
CA GLU A 45 -16.82 -11.50 -5.27
C GLU A 45 -17.89 -12.13 -4.37
N ARG A 46 -17.49 -12.86 -3.32
CA ARG A 46 -18.44 -13.40 -2.33
C ARG A 46 -19.20 -12.29 -1.62
N ALA A 47 -18.50 -11.21 -1.25
CA ALA A 47 -19.13 -10.04 -0.64
C ALA A 47 -20.11 -9.36 -1.61
N SER A 48 -19.73 -9.15 -2.88
CA SER A 48 -20.62 -8.60 -3.91
C SER A 48 -21.87 -9.47 -4.08
N ARG A 49 -21.71 -10.77 -4.33
CA ARG A 49 -22.84 -11.69 -4.52
C ARG A 49 -23.76 -11.73 -3.30
N ARG A 50 -23.20 -11.64 -2.09
CA ARG A 50 -23.99 -11.54 -0.87
C ARG A 50 -24.80 -10.25 -0.83
N LEU A 51 -24.19 -9.11 -1.16
CA LEU A 51 -24.90 -7.82 -1.23
C LEU A 51 -25.94 -7.79 -2.35
N ASP A 52 -25.63 -8.35 -3.52
CA ASP A 52 -26.54 -8.46 -4.65
C ASP A 52 -27.73 -9.37 -4.32
N GLY A 53 -27.51 -10.49 -3.62
CA GLY A 53 -28.61 -11.32 -3.11
C GLY A 53 -29.42 -10.67 -1.98
N HIS A 54 -28.91 -9.60 -1.37
CA HIS A 54 -29.63 -8.77 -0.40
C HIS A 54 -30.21 -7.49 -1.02
N LYS A 55 -29.92 -7.20 -2.30
CA LYS A 55 -30.64 -6.18 -3.05
C LYS A 55 -31.97 -6.80 -3.48
N SER A 56 -33.00 -6.53 -2.71
CA SER A 56 -34.37 -6.58 -3.22
C SER A 56 -34.48 -5.54 -4.33
N ASP A 57 -34.77 -5.98 -5.55
CA ASP A 57 -35.26 -5.09 -6.61
C ASP A 57 -36.58 -4.49 -6.11
N GLU A 58 -36.57 -3.20 -5.82
CA GLU A 58 -37.74 -2.35 -5.74
C GLU A 58 -37.62 -1.25 -6.81
#